data_AF-A0A1V9ZZL9-F1
#
_entry.id   AF-A0A1V9ZZL9-F1
#
_cell.length_a   1.000
_cell.length_b   1.000
_cell.length_c   1.000
_cell.angle_alpha   90.00
_cell.angle_beta   90.00
_cell.angle_gamma   90.00
#
_symmetry.space_group_name_H-M   'P 1'
#
loop_
_entity.id
_entity.type
_entity.pdbx_description
1 polymer ?
#
loop_
_entity_poly.entity_id
_entity_poly.type
_entity_poly.pdbx_seq_one_letter_code
_entity_poly.pdbx_strand_id
1 'polypeptide(L)'
;GAWVRDVVGVDDKDPPSYAARWLFGMLFGSGELRNAFQTLFAVMRRCSDDDLDMLESSVELYIQGNGLLNADIRSDYDSLILYYVILSSEHQLFYTPVPTLRTLQSYFGAQIGTNPIYRDFMPYCLFTNSQDPACKEQNYQTTTGFVYKPDSYFNKTAKLPTSLLVLNGALDPITPDDQAKYQFDQYQATNKLFVNISDASHSVVDNKCGYKIYISYLMNDGNTAKVDTSCMADRVANLTLSSSLSEEIFGASNIDKGQSNRSNSGASTRLTLFAFVCIAIFLVA
;
A
#
# COMPACT_ATOMS: atom_id res chain seq x y z
N GLY A 1 -19.02 -0.90 -8.13
CA GLY A 1 -17.99 -1.52 -8.99
C GLY A 1 -17.27 -0.48 -9.84
N ALA A 2 -18.01 0.28 -10.66
CA ALA A 2 -17.46 1.34 -11.51
C ALA A 2 -16.75 2.44 -10.70
N TRP A 3 -17.43 3.05 -9.71
CA TRP A 3 -16.88 4.13 -8.88
C TRP A 3 -15.45 3.89 -8.38
N VAL A 4 -15.20 2.78 -7.68
CA VAL A 4 -13.87 2.52 -7.11
C VAL A 4 -12.79 2.37 -8.19
N ARG A 5 -13.14 1.86 -9.37
CA ARG A 5 -12.19 1.77 -10.50
C ARG A 5 -11.89 3.14 -11.09
N ASP A 6 -12.92 3.98 -11.20
CA ASP A 6 -12.82 5.32 -11.76
C ASP A 6 -11.96 6.22 -10.86
N VAL A 7 -12.16 6.13 -9.54
CA VAL A 7 -11.38 6.89 -8.55
C VAL A 7 -9.94 6.40 -8.44
N VAL A 8 -9.71 5.08 -8.52
CA VAL A 8 -8.38 4.49 -8.28
C VAL A 8 -7.52 4.38 -9.55
N GLY A 9 -8.12 4.30 -10.74
CA GLY A 9 -7.37 4.21 -12.00
C GLY A 9 -6.69 2.85 -12.23
N VAL A 10 -7.46 1.76 -12.14
CA VAL A 10 -7.02 0.41 -12.55
C VAL A 10 -7.22 0.15 -14.05
N ASP A 11 -6.54 -0.84 -14.63
CA ASP A 11 -6.73 -1.20 -16.05
C ASP A 11 -8.19 -1.59 -16.33
N ASP A 12 -8.67 -1.32 -17.54
CA ASP A 12 -10.02 -1.69 -17.97
C ASP A 12 -10.28 -3.21 -17.86
N LYS A 13 -9.22 -4.02 -17.90
CA LYS A 13 -9.25 -5.48 -17.76
C LYS A 13 -9.13 -5.95 -16.31
N ASP A 14 -8.69 -5.10 -15.39
CA ASP A 14 -8.59 -5.45 -13.98
C ASP A 14 -9.98 -5.55 -13.33
N PRO A 15 -10.23 -6.54 -12.47
CA PRO A 15 -11.52 -6.64 -11.79
C PRO A 15 -11.70 -5.46 -10.81
N PRO A 16 -12.93 -5.00 -10.52
CA PRO A 16 -13.17 -3.94 -9.54
C PRO A 16 -12.58 -4.20 -8.15
N SER A 17 -12.41 -5.47 -7.79
CA SER A 17 -11.78 -5.88 -6.54
C SER A 17 -10.32 -5.41 -6.43
N TYR A 18 -9.62 -5.24 -7.55
CA TYR A 18 -8.23 -4.76 -7.55
C TYR A 18 -8.14 -3.31 -7.12
N ALA A 19 -9.06 -2.47 -7.59
CA ALA A 19 -9.15 -1.08 -7.18
C ALA A 19 -9.42 -0.95 -5.67
N ALA A 20 -10.36 -1.76 -5.15
CA ALA A 20 -10.66 -1.78 -3.72
C ALA A 20 -9.45 -2.24 -2.88
N ARG A 21 -8.74 -3.30 -3.30
CA ARG A 21 -7.53 -3.78 -2.62
C ARG A 21 -6.42 -2.75 -2.60
N TRP A 22 -6.22 -2.04 -3.70
CA TRP A 22 -5.21 -0.97 -3.75
C TRP A 22 -5.59 0.18 -2.81
N LEU A 23 -6.84 0.66 -2.86
CA LEU A 23 -7.32 1.69 -1.95
C LEU A 23 -7.14 1.29 -0.48
N PHE A 24 -7.47 0.05 -0.12
CA PHE A 24 -7.24 -0.45 1.23
C PHE A 24 -5.76 -0.55 1.59
N GLY A 25 -4.90 -0.97 0.66
CA GLY A 25 -3.46 -0.92 0.83
C GLY A 25 -2.96 0.48 1.19
N MET A 26 -3.43 1.50 0.48
CA MET A 26 -3.08 2.90 0.78
C MET A 26 -3.58 3.36 2.16
N LEU A 27 -4.80 2.99 2.54
CA LEU A 27 -5.32 3.32 3.88
C LEU A 27 -4.47 2.67 4.97
N PHE A 28 -4.12 1.38 4.84
CA PHE A 28 -3.26 0.67 5.80
C PHE A 28 -1.85 1.28 5.87
N GLY A 29 -1.30 1.69 4.73
CA GLY A 29 0.01 2.33 4.65
C GLY A 29 0.07 3.75 5.23
N SER A 30 -1.07 4.38 5.53
CA SER A 30 -1.14 5.82 5.83
C SER A 30 -1.67 6.12 7.23
N GLY A 31 -0.84 5.95 8.25
CA GLY A 31 -1.11 6.50 9.59
C GLY A 31 -2.54 6.24 10.10
N GLU A 32 -3.26 7.28 10.49
CA GLU A 32 -4.63 7.16 11.01
C GLU A 32 -5.68 6.85 9.94
N LEU A 33 -5.38 6.98 8.64
CA LEU A 33 -6.33 6.69 7.55
C LEU A 33 -6.77 5.22 7.54
N ARG A 34 -5.93 4.32 8.06
CA ARG A 34 -6.29 2.90 8.26
C ARG A 34 -7.59 2.72 9.04
N ASN A 35 -7.93 3.67 9.92
CA ASN A 35 -9.13 3.62 10.76
C ASN A 35 -10.41 3.76 9.91
N ALA A 36 -10.32 4.36 8.72
CA ALA A 36 -11.44 4.48 7.79
C ALA A 36 -11.79 3.16 7.10
N PHE A 37 -10.88 2.17 7.09
CA PHE A 37 -11.04 0.90 6.39
C PHE A 37 -12.38 0.23 6.71
N GLN A 38 -12.71 0.05 8.00
CA GLN A 38 -13.92 -0.66 8.40
C GLN A 38 -15.19 0.05 7.94
N THR A 39 -15.22 1.39 8.04
CA THR A 39 -16.37 2.20 7.61
C THR A 39 -16.51 2.15 6.10
N LEU A 40 -15.41 2.39 5.36
CA LEU A 40 -15.42 2.35 3.90
C LEU A 40 -15.82 0.97 3.38
N PHE A 41 -15.31 -0.10 3.99
CA PHE A 41 -15.72 -1.47 3.68
C PHE A 41 -17.22 -1.68 3.91
N ALA A 42 -17.77 -1.19 5.03
CA ALA A 42 -19.20 -1.31 5.32
C ALA A 42 -20.07 -0.55 4.30
N VAL A 43 -19.67 0.67 3.93
CA VAL A 43 -20.33 1.51 2.92
C VAL A 43 -20.32 0.82 1.55
N MET A 44 -19.15 0.39 1.08
CA MET A 44 -19.02 -0.31 -0.21
C MET A 44 -19.78 -1.64 -0.24
N ARG A 45 -19.92 -2.32 0.91
CA ARG A 45 -20.67 -3.56 1.03
C ARG A 45 -22.18 -3.35 1.10
N ARG A 46 -22.65 -2.27 1.75
CA ARG A 46 -24.07 -1.95 1.89
C ARG A 46 -24.66 -1.50 0.55
N CYS A 47 -23.94 -0.65 -0.19
CA CYS A 47 -24.26 -0.31 -1.58
C CYS A 47 -25.71 0.22 -1.74
N SER A 48 -26.14 1.11 -0.84
CA SER A 48 -27.38 1.88 -0.98
C SER A 48 -27.17 3.14 -1.82
N ASP A 49 -28.25 3.79 -2.26
CA ASP A 49 -28.17 5.06 -3.00
C ASP A 49 -27.45 6.13 -2.14
N ASP A 50 -27.76 6.21 -0.84
CA ASP A 50 -27.07 7.11 0.11
C ASP A 50 -25.57 6.79 0.23
N ASP A 51 -25.17 5.51 0.12
CA ASP A 51 -23.75 5.12 0.13
C ASP A 51 -23.04 5.57 -1.14
N LEU A 52 -23.69 5.45 -2.31
CA LEU A 52 -23.13 5.88 -3.58
C LEU A 52 -22.96 7.40 -3.60
N ASP A 53 -23.97 8.15 -3.16
CA ASP A 53 -23.90 9.60 -3.04
C ASP A 53 -22.76 10.01 -2.12
N MET A 54 -22.55 9.33 -0.98
CA MET A 54 -21.44 9.59 -0.08
C MET A 54 -20.07 9.25 -0.70
N LEU A 55 -19.97 8.14 -1.43
CA LEU A 55 -18.73 7.74 -2.09
C LEU A 55 -18.32 8.77 -3.15
N GLU A 56 -19.26 9.22 -3.98
CA GLU A 56 -19.03 10.18 -5.07
C GLU A 56 -18.83 11.61 -4.56
N SER A 57 -19.62 12.06 -3.58
CA SER A 57 -19.60 13.46 -3.14
C SER A 57 -18.59 13.76 -2.03
N SER A 58 -18.12 12.75 -1.29
CA SER A 58 -17.22 12.95 -0.15
C SER A 58 -15.94 12.13 -0.26
N VAL A 59 -16.05 10.81 -0.39
CA VAL A 59 -14.87 9.93 -0.37
C VAL A 59 -13.97 10.16 -1.58
N GLU A 60 -14.54 10.31 -2.77
CA GLU A 60 -13.80 10.62 -4.00
C GLU A 60 -13.06 11.96 -3.89
N LEU A 61 -13.74 13.01 -3.43
CA LEU A 61 -13.14 14.33 -3.23
C LEU A 61 -11.99 14.26 -2.22
N TYR A 62 -12.14 13.48 -1.15
CA TYR A 62 -11.08 13.26 -0.18
C TYR A 62 -9.86 12.58 -0.80
N ILE A 63 -10.08 11.48 -1.54
CA ILE A 63 -9.02 10.71 -2.19
C ILE A 63 -8.25 11.57 -3.20
N GLN A 64 -8.97 12.29 -4.07
CA GLN A 64 -8.38 13.13 -5.10
C GLN A 64 -7.70 14.37 -4.49
N GLY A 65 -8.36 15.04 -3.55
CA GLY A 65 -7.85 16.26 -2.90
C GLY A 65 -6.60 16.04 -2.07
N ASN A 66 -6.42 14.84 -1.51
CA ASN A 66 -5.21 14.46 -0.76
C ASN A 66 -4.20 13.65 -1.58
N GLY A 67 -4.44 13.46 -2.88
CA GLY A 67 -3.50 12.76 -3.77
C GLY A 67 -3.17 11.32 -3.35
N LEU A 68 -4.11 10.59 -2.73
CA LEU A 68 -3.80 9.31 -2.08
C LEU A 68 -3.35 8.20 -3.05
N LEU A 69 -3.67 8.30 -4.34
CA LEU A 69 -3.45 7.22 -5.32
C LEU A 69 -2.63 7.65 -6.53
N ASN A 70 -2.43 8.95 -6.73
CA ASN A 70 -1.74 9.48 -7.89
C ASN A 70 -0.35 9.96 -7.46
N ALA A 71 0.68 9.46 -8.14
CA ALA A 71 1.97 10.13 -8.12
C ALA A 71 1.78 11.55 -8.65
N ASP A 72 2.24 12.55 -7.91
CA ASP A 72 2.14 13.94 -8.34
C ASP A 72 3.19 14.21 -9.42
N ILE A 73 2.86 13.85 -10.66
CA ILE A 73 3.72 14.08 -11.82
C ILE A 73 3.98 15.56 -12.11
N ARG A 74 3.31 16.47 -11.39
CA ARG A 74 3.51 17.92 -11.46
C ARG A 74 4.41 18.43 -10.34
N SER A 75 4.74 17.59 -9.36
CA SER A 75 5.70 17.94 -8.32
C SER A 75 7.08 18.08 -8.94
N ASP A 76 7.71 19.25 -8.77
CA ASP A 76 9.09 19.48 -9.17
C ASP A 76 10.09 18.55 -8.44
N TYR A 77 9.63 17.89 -7.37
CA TYR A 77 10.42 16.98 -6.55
C TYR A 77 10.14 15.50 -6.81
N ASP A 78 9.10 15.16 -7.59
CA ASP A 78 8.73 13.78 -7.89
C ASP A 78 8.94 13.45 -9.37
N SER A 79 9.89 12.56 -9.65
CA SER A 79 10.23 12.14 -11.00
C SER A 79 9.96 10.64 -11.15
N LEU A 80 8.82 10.29 -11.74
CA LEU A 80 8.47 8.90 -12.08
C LEU A 80 9.54 8.20 -12.92
N ILE A 81 10.23 8.92 -13.82
CA ILE A 81 11.31 8.34 -14.61
C ILE A 81 12.46 7.91 -13.69
N LEU A 82 13.00 8.84 -12.89
CA LEU A 82 14.02 8.54 -11.89
C LEU A 82 13.61 7.39 -10.95
N TYR A 83 12.37 7.40 -10.47
CA TYR A 83 11.81 6.32 -9.65
C TYR A 83 11.97 4.95 -10.32
N TYR A 84 11.47 4.80 -11.56
CA TYR A 84 11.59 3.52 -12.28
C TYR A 84 13.01 3.17 -12.71
N VAL A 85 13.89 4.14 -12.97
CA VAL A 85 15.33 3.87 -13.19
C VAL A 85 15.93 3.21 -11.96
N ILE A 86 15.76 3.81 -10.78
CA ILE A 86 16.32 3.29 -9.52
C ILE A 86 15.76 1.89 -9.25
N LEU A 87 14.44 1.78 -9.25
CA LEU A 87 13.73 0.55 -8.93
C LEU A 87 14.11 -0.63 -9.85
N SER A 88 14.26 -0.36 -11.15
CA SER A 88 14.62 -1.37 -12.15
C SER A 88 16.12 -1.71 -12.10
N SER A 89 16.98 -0.74 -11.83
CA SER A 89 18.44 -0.94 -11.78
C SER A 89 18.87 -1.74 -10.56
N GLU A 90 18.24 -1.49 -9.41
CA GLU A 90 18.62 -2.06 -8.12
C GLU A 90 17.88 -3.38 -7.80
N HIS A 91 17.14 -3.93 -8.77
CA HIS A 91 16.30 -5.13 -8.59
C HIS A 91 15.34 -5.01 -7.40
N GLN A 92 14.91 -3.78 -7.09
CA GLN A 92 13.98 -3.50 -5.98
C GLN A 92 12.54 -3.92 -6.35
N LEU A 93 12.22 -3.95 -7.64
CA LEU A 93 10.93 -4.45 -8.11
C LEU A 93 10.89 -5.97 -8.12
N PHE A 94 11.85 -6.58 -8.81
CA PHE A 94 11.86 -8.02 -9.05
C PHE A 94 13.26 -8.60 -9.07
N TYR A 95 13.37 -9.84 -8.59
CA TYR A 95 14.55 -10.67 -8.78
C TYR A 95 14.71 -11.06 -10.26
N THR A 96 15.90 -11.55 -10.63
CA THR A 96 16.15 -12.14 -11.95
C THR A 96 16.32 -13.66 -11.80
N PRO A 97 15.54 -14.48 -12.53
CA PRO A 97 14.50 -14.10 -13.49
C PRO A 97 13.25 -13.50 -12.82
N VAL A 98 12.60 -12.56 -13.51
CA VAL A 98 11.36 -11.91 -13.02
C VAL A 98 10.20 -12.93 -12.92
N PRO A 99 9.35 -12.87 -11.87
CA PRO A 99 8.10 -13.63 -11.82
C PRO A 99 7.18 -13.31 -13.01
N THR A 100 6.29 -14.22 -13.40
CA THR A 100 5.32 -13.91 -14.47
C THR A 100 4.30 -12.87 -14.01
N LEU A 101 3.77 -12.07 -14.94
CA LEU A 101 2.71 -11.09 -14.64
C LEU A 101 1.50 -11.75 -13.94
N ARG A 102 1.13 -12.95 -14.38
CA ARG A 102 0.06 -13.75 -13.75
C ARG A 102 0.37 -14.08 -12.28
N THR A 103 1.61 -14.40 -11.95
CA THR A 103 2.02 -14.70 -10.57
C THR A 103 1.86 -13.46 -9.70
N LEU A 104 2.30 -12.30 -10.18
CA LEU A 104 2.18 -11.03 -9.46
C LEU A 104 0.71 -10.62 -9.27
N GLN A 105 -0.13 -10.78 -10.29
CA GLN A 105 -1.57 -10.54 -10.20
C GLN A 105 -2.25 -11.50 -9.22
N SER A 106 -1.89 -12.79 -9.24
CA SER A 106 -2.42 -13.78 -8.29
C SER A 106 -2.01 -13.46 -6.86
N TYR A 107 -0.76 -13.04 -6.64
CA TYR A 107 -0.30 -12.59 -5.32
C TYR A 107 -1.12 -11.40 -4.83
N PHE A 108 -1.31 -10.39 -5.67
CA PHE A 108 -2.10 -9.21 -5.35
C PHE A 108 -3.57 -9.55 -5.06
N GLY A 109 -4.20 -10.38 -5.89
CA GLY A 109 -5.59 -10.81 -5.74
C GLY A 109 -5.88 -11.56 -4.43
N ALA A 110 -4.86 -12.20 -3.85
CA ALA A 110 -4.95 -12.91 -2.58
C ALA A 110 -4.88 -11.99 -1.34
N GLN A 111 -4.48 -10.72 -1.47
CA GLN A 111 -4.32 -9.80 -0.34
C GLN A 111 -5.60 -9.01 -0.05
N ILE A 112 -5.88 -8.71 1.23
CA ILE A 112 -7.01 -7.83 1.61
C ILE A 112 -6.79 -6.39 1.14
N GLY A 113 -5.55 -5.90 1.24
CA GLY A 113 -5.11 -4.64 0.65
C GLY A 113 -3.60 -4.55 0.65
N THR A 114 -3.02 -4.11 -0.47
CA THR A 114 -1.57 -3.98 -0.67
C THR A 114 -1.28 -3.05 -1.85
N ASN A 115 -0.02 -2.75 -2.11
CA ASN A 115 0.40 -2.01 -3.31
C ASN A 115 0.37 -2.94 -4.55
N PRO A 116 -0.20 -2.52 -5.69
CA PRO A 116 -0.31 -3.35 -6.90
C PRO A 116 1.02 -3.50 -7.66
N ILE A 117 1.98 -4.25 -7.08
CA ILE A 117 3.33 -4.46 -7.66
C ILE A 117 3.30 -5.04 -9.10
N TYR A 118 2.22 -5.70 -9.50
CA TYR A 118 2.05 -6.18 -10.88
C TYR A 118 2.03 -5.04 -11.91
N ARG A 119 1.67 -3.81 -11.51
CA ARG A 119 1.66 -2.62 -12.39
C ARG A 119 3.07 -2.17 -12.74
N ASP A 120 4.05 -2.45 -11.89
CA ASP A 120 5.46 -2.14 -12.13
C ASP A 120 6.11 -3.10 -13.13
N PHE A 121 5.42 -4.17 -13.54
CA PHE A 121 5.92 -5.18 -14.47
C PHE A 121 6.25 -4.60 -15.85
N MET A 122 5.35 -3.81 -16.43
CA MET A 122 5.57 -3.19 -17.75
C MET A 122 6.72 -2.17 -17.70
N PRO A 123 6.73 -1.19 -16.77
CA PRO A 123 7.88 -0.30 -16.58
C PRO A 123 9.19 -1.08 -16.41
N TYR A 124 9.24 -2.09 -15.55
CA TYR A 124 10.44 -2.91 -15.37
C TYR A 124 10.93 -3.52 -16.69
N CYS A 125 10.06 -4.16 -17.47
CA CYS A 125 10.45 -4.76 -18.75
C CYS A 125 10.96 -3.71 -19.75
N LEU A 126 10.32 -2.53 -19.82
CA LEU A 126 10.72 -1.45 -20.71
C LEU A 126 12.04 -0.77 -20.29
N PHE A 127 12.25 -0.55 -18.99
CA PHE A 127 13.48 0.08 -18.48
C PHE A 127 14.67 -0.87 -18.55
N THR A 128 14.49 -2.16 -18.24
CA THR A 128 15.58 -3.13 -18.31
C THR A 128 15.84 -3.67 -19.71
N ASN A 129 14.88 -3.55 -20.63
CA ASN A 129 14.86 -4.29 -21.89
C ASN A 129 15.13 -5.80 -21.67
N SER A 130 14.54 -6.34 -20.59
CA SER A 130 14.84 -7.69 -20.09
C SER A 130 14.55 -8.76 -21.14
N GLN A 131 15.45 -9.74 -21.19
CA GLN A 131 15.33 -10.91 -22.07
C GLN A 131 14.61 -12.08 -21.40
N ASP A 132 14.13 -11.90 -20.17
CA ASP A 132 13.40 -12.91 -19.41
C ASP A 132 12.14 -13.35 -20.17
N PRO A 133 11.80 -14.66 -20.16
CA PRO A 133 10.62 -15.17 -20.85
C PRO A 133 9.32 -14.45 -20.47
N ALA A 134 9.18 -14.08 -19.19
CA ALA A 134 8.01 -13.37 -18.68
C ALA A 134 7.81 -11.99 -19.34
N CYS A 135 8.89 -11.23 -19.59
CA CYS A 135 8.81 -9.96 -20.32
C CYS A 135 8.54 -10.18 -21.81
N LYS A 136 9.16 -11.20 -22.42
CA LYS A 136 8.96 -11.54 -23.83
C LYS A 136 7.52 -11.96 -24.14
N GLU A 137 6.87 -12.68 -23.23
CA GLU A 137 5.47 -13.12 -23.39
C GLU A 137 4.50 -11.94 -23.55
N GLN A 138 4.81 -10.78 -22.97
CA GLN A 138 3.91 -9.62 -23.02
C GLN A 138 3.96 -8.84 -24.35
N ASN A 139 4.93 -9.12 -25.22
CA ASN A 139 5.11 -8.41 -26.50
C ASN A 139 5.13 -6.87 -26.36
N TYR A 140 5.73 -6.36 -25.27
CA TYR A 140 5.96 -4.92 -25.12
C TYR A 140 6.94 -4.39 -26.17
N GLN A 141 6.94 -3.07 -26.36
CA GLN A 141 7.89 -2.43 -27.28
C GLN A 141 9.33 -2.67 -26.82
N THR A 142 10.20 -3.03 -27.77
CA THR A 142 11.63 -3.11 -27.51
C THR A 142 12.20 -1.72 -27.28
N THR A 143 12.99 -1.55 -26.23
CA THR A 143 13.68 -0.31 -25.90
C THR A 143 15.20 -0.52 -25.98
N THR A 144 15.98 0.54 -25.81
CA THR A 144 17.44 0.42 -25.62
C THR A 144 17.81 0.01 -24.18
N GLY A 145 16.84 -0.04 -23.28
CA GLY A 145 17.06 -0.06 -21.83
C GLY A 145 17.54 1.29 -21.30
N PHE A 146 17.16 1.60 -20.06
CA PHE A 146 17.59 2.78 -19.32
C PHE A 146 17.75 2.43 -17.83
N VAL A 147 18.80 1.68 -17.53
CA VAL A 147 19.19 1.26 -16.18
C VAL A 147 20.69 1.42 -15.98
N TYR A 148 21.11 1.57 -14.73
CA TYR A 148 22.52 1.51 -14.37
C TYR A 148 23.00 0.06 -14.45
N LYS A 149 24.27 -0.13 -14.83
CA LYS A 149 24.87 -1.47 -14.85
C LYS A 149 25.24 -1.87 -13.42
N PRO A 150 24.98 -3.12 -12.99
CA PRO A 150 25.50 -3.67 -11.76
C PRO A 150 27.00 -3.41 -11.63
N ASP A 151 27.41 -2.86 -10.49
CA ASP A 151 28.81 -2.63 -10.16
C ASP A 151 29.35 -3.72 -9.21
N SER A 152 30.51 -3.47 -8.59
CA SER A 152 31.09 -4.41 -7.64
C SER A 152 30.34 -4.54 -6.32
N TYR A 153 29.38 -3.67 -6.02
CA TYR A 153 28.59 -3.64 -4.79
C TYR A 153 27.15 -4.15 -4.99
N PHE A 154 26.69 -4.27 -6.23
CA PHE A 154 25.39 -4.83 -6.56
C PHE A 154 25.14 -6.19 -5.89
N ASN A 155 23.94 -6.35 -5.33
CA ASN A 155 23.49 -7.55 -4.61
C ASN A 155 24.47 -8.03 -3.51
N LYS A 156 25.18 -7.08 -2.87
CA LYS A 156 26.01 -7.36 -1.70
C LYS A 156 25.48 -6.60 -0.51
N THR A 157 25.35 -7.28 0.62
CA THR A 157 25.04 -6.62 1.87
C THR A 157 26.25 -5.82 2.36
N ALA A 158 26.03 -4.54 2.67
CA ALA A 158 27.06 -3.67 3.20
C ALA A 158 27.55 -4.19 4.57
N LYS A 159 28.87 -4.19 4.76
CA LYS A 159 29.46 -4.39 6.08
C LYS A 159 29.38 -3.09 6.85
N LEU A 160 28.75 -3.11 8.02
CA LEU A 160 28.56 -1.92 8.82
C LEU A 160 29.67 -1.85 9.88
N PRO A 161 30.52 -0.80 9.88
CA PRO A 161 31.55 -0.64 10.90
C PRO A 161 30.99 -0.17 12.25
N THR A 162 29.68 0.07 12.32
CA THR A 162 28.98 0.69 13.45
C THR A 162 27.68 -0.06 13.76
N SER A 163 26.86 0.51 14.63
CA SER A 163 25.55 0.00 15.00
C SER A 163 24.50 0.12 13.90
N LEU A 164 23.49 -0.73 13.95
CA LEU A 164 22.33 -0.72 13.06
C LEU A 164 21.02 -0.73 13.85
N LEU A 165 20.14 0.21 13.54
CA LEU A 165 18.74 0.15 13.93
C LEU A 165 17.90 -0.08 12.65
N VAL A 166 17.07 -1.11 12.65
CA VAL A 166 16.00 -1.28 11.66
C VAL A 166 14.66 -1.10 12.37
N LEU A 167 13.91 -0.09 11.92
CA LEU A 167 12.55 0.19 12.37
C LEU A 167 11.58 -0.30 11.31
N ASN A 168 10.70 -1.22 11.71
CA ASN A 168 9.67 -1.80 10.86
C ASN A 168 8.28 -1.52 11.45
N GLY A 169 7.29 -1.31 10.59
CA GLY A 169 5.88 -1.19 10.97
C GLY A 169 5.13 -2.45 10.56
N ALA A 170 4.45 -3.10 11.51
CA ALA A 170 3.74 -4.36 11.25
C ALA A 170 2.54 -4.23 10.31
N LEU A 171 2.14 -3.00 9.99
CA LEU A 171 1.04 -2.68 9.07
C LEU A 171 1.54 -2.06 7.76
N ASP A 172 2.84 -2.15 7.47
CA ASP A 172 3.43 -1.62 6.24
C ASP A 172 3.12 -2.55 5.03
N PRO A 173 2.30 -2.09 4.07
CA PRO A 173 1.95 -2.89 2.89
C PRO A 173 3.00 -2.80 1.76
N ILE A 174 4.03 -1.95 1.91
CA ILE A 174 5.07 -1.66 0.91
C ILE A 174 6.37 -2.40 1.26
N THR A 175 6.78 -2.38 2.53
CA THR A 175 7.93 -3.13 3.05
C THR A 175 7.52 -4.09 4.17
N PRO A 176 7.00 -5.29 3.85
CA PRO A 176 6.47 -6.23 4.84
C PRO A 176 7.52 -6.77 5.81
N ASP A 177 7.05 -7.19 7.00
CA ASP A 177 7.86 -7.64 8.14
C ASP A 177 8.87 -8.74 7.80
N ASP A 178 8.48 -9.72 6.98
CA ASP A 178 9.34 -10.84 6.61
C ASP A 178 10.51 -10.40 5.73
N GLN A 179 10.26 -9.46 4.80
CA GLN A 179 11.29 -8.88 3.96
C GLN A 179 12.22 -7.96 4.75
N ALA A 180 11.68 -7.11 5.63
CA ALA A 180 12.47 -6.25 6.50
C ALA A 180 13.36 -7.07 7.46
N LYS A 181 12.80 -8.16 8.02
CA LYS A 181 13.55 -9.09 8.88
C LYS A 181 14.63 -9.83 8.10
N TYR A 182 14.31 -10.30 6.89
CA TYR A 182 15.29 -10.92 6.00
C TYR A 182 16.48 -9.98 5.74
N GLN A 183 16.22 -8.73 5.38
CA GLN A 183 17.27 -7.72 5.17
C GLN A 183 18.09 -7.46 6.45
N PHE A 184 17.43 -7.30 7.60
CA PHE A 184 18.11 -7.15 8.89
C PHE A 184 19.05 -8.31 9.21
N ASP A 185 18.65 -9.54 8.90
CA ASP A 185 19.44 -10.74 9.16
C ASP A 185 20.70 -10.79 8.30
N GLN A 186 20.66 -10.27 7.07
CA GLN A 186 21.84 -10.22 6.20
C GLN A 186 22.91 -9.24 6.71
N TYR A 187 22.53 -8.15 7.38
CA TYR A 187 23.50 -7.15 7.85
C TYR A 187 24.44 -7.71 8.91
N GLN A 188 25.74 -7.49 8.68
CA GLN A 188 26.83 -7.78 9.61
C GLN A 188 27.20 -6.49 10.35
N ALA A 189 26.77 -6.40 11.60
CA ALA A 189 27.08 -5.30 12.52
C ALA A 189 27.28 -5.87 13.93
N THR A 190 28.22 -5.31 14.69
CA THR A 190 28.50 -5.74 16.07
C THR A 190 27.31 -5.49 17.00
N ASN A 191 26.61 -4.38 16.78
CA ASN A 191 25.46 -3.96 17.56
C ASN A 191 24.31 -3.71 16.60
N LYS A 192 23.33 -4.60 16.54
CA LYS A 192 22.14 -4.40 15.73
C LYS A 192 20.86 -4.62 16.51
N LEU A 193 19.86 -3.79 16.25
CA LEU A 193 18.55 -3.83 16.87
C LEU A 193 17.48 -3.78 15.80
N PHE A 194 16.60 -4.78 15.81
CA PHE A 194 15.39 -4.81 15.01
C PHE A 194 14.21 -4.49 15.90
N VAL A 195 13.43 -3.48 15.52
CA VAL A 195 12.22 -3.07 16.24
C VAL A 195 11.06 -3.14 15.26
N ASN A 196 10.08 -3.97 15.59
CA ASN A 196 8.84 -4.07 14.83
C ASN A 196 7.69 -3.49 15.66
N ILE A 197 7.10 -2.39 15.17
CA ILE A 197 6.05 -1.65 15.88
C ILE A 197 4.70 -2.11 15.35
N SER A 198 3.93 -2.77 16.22
CA SER A 198 2.65 -3.45 15.89
C SER A 198 1.58 -2.53 15.28
N ASP A 199 1.62 -1.23 15.56
CA ASP A 199 0.61 -0.25 15.13
C ASP A 199 1.15 0.82 14.17
N ALA A 200 2.37 0.62 13.65
CA ALA A 200 2.98 1.53 12.67
C ALA A 200 2.74 1.02 11.24
N SER A 201 2.50 1.96 10.35
CA SER A 201 2.38 1.78 8.90
C SER A 201 3.73 2.00 8.20
N HIS A 202 3.71 2.23 6.89
CA HIS A 202 4.87 2.75 6.16
C HIS A 202 5.35 4.08 6.76
N SER A 203 6.65 4.36 6.68
CA SER A 203 7.32 5.48 7.37
C SER A 203 7.16 5.43 8.89
N VAL A 204 7.78 4.43 9.53
CA VAL A 204 7.67 4.14 10.98
C VAL A 204 7.98 5.36 11.88
N VAL A 205 8.80 6.30 11.42
CA VAL A 205 9.13 7.53 12.15
C VAL A 205 7.95 8.49 12.33
N ASP A 206 6.89 8.35 11.54
CA ASP A 206 5.66 9.14 11.68
C ASP A 206 4.78 8.61 12.85
N ASN A 207 5.04 7.38 13.30
CA ASN A 207 4.45 6.83 14.51
C ASN A 207 5.15 7.42 15.74
N LYS A 208 4.38 7.91 16.73
CA LYS A 208 4.93 8.50 17.97
C LYS A 208 5.95 7.61 18.68
N CYS A 209 5.75 6.29 18.71
CA CYS A 209 6.70 5.37 19.32
C CYS A 209 7.92 5.13 18.40
N GLY A 210 7.71 4.98 17.10
CA GLY A 210 8.80 4.89 16.12
C GLY A 210 9.74 6.10 16.17
N TYR A 211 9.19 7.30 16.24
CA TYR A 211 9.95 8.54 16.45
C TYR A 211 10.76 8.52 17.74
N LYS A 212 10.15 8.13 18.87
CA LYS A 212 10.84 8.06 20.17
C LYS A 212 12.02 7.09 20.13
N ILE A 213 11.84 5.92 19.53
CA ILE A 213 12.90 4.90 19.41
C ILE A 213 14.03 5.42 18.50
N TYR A 214 13.68 6.03 17.37
CA TYR A 214 14.65 6.67 16.47
C TYR A 214 15.49 7.74 17.19
N ILE A 215 14.83 8.66 17.91
CA ILE A 215 15.51 9.70 18.69
C ILE A 215 16.36 9.08 19.82
N SER A 216 15.85 8.07 20.52
CA SER A 216 16.62 7.39 21.57
C SER A 216 17.90 6.72 21.02
N TYR A 217 17.86 6.18 19.80
CA TYR A 217 19.05 5.63 19.15
C TYR A 217 20.09 6.70 18.85
N LEU A 218 19.66 7.86 18.34
CA LEU A 218 20.55 9.00 18.11
C LEU A 218 21.13 9.57 19.41
N MET A 219 20.30 9.76 20.44
CA MET A 219 20.70 10.30 21.74
C MET A 219 21.69 9.40 22.50
N ASN A 220 21.79 8.14 22.13
CA ASN A 220 22.73 7.18 22.71
C ASN A 220 23.89 6.85 21.77
N ASP A 221 24.19 7.72 20.80
CA ASP A 221 25.30 7.56 19.84
C ASP A 221 25.27 6.22 19.10
N GLY A 222 24.06 5.74 18.78
CA GLY A 222 23.85 4.45 18.14
C GLY A 222 24.00 3.22 19.05
N ASN A 223 24.20 3.40 20.37
CA ASN A 223 24.28 2.28 21.30
C ASN A 223 22.93 1.55 21.43
N THR A 224 22.78 0.45 20.69
CA THR A 224 21.54 -0.34 20.62
C THR A 224 21.08 -0.89 21.96
N ALA A 225 21.98 -1.11 22.91
CA ALA A 225 21.64 -1.62 24.24
C ALA A 225 21.00 -0.55 25.16
N LYS A 226 21.07 0.73 24.77
CA LYS A 226 20.49 1.87 25.51
C LYS A 226 19.26 2.47 24.83
N VAL A 227 18.83 1.89 23.70
CA VAL A 227 17.64 2.37 22.99
C VAL A 227 16.41 2.09 23.84
N ASP A 228 15.68 3.14 24.18
CA ASP A 228 14.43 3.04 24.92
C ASP A 228 13.30 2.58 24.00
N THR A 229 12.86 1.33 24.18
CA THR A 229 11.73 0.72 23.49
C THR A 229 10.48 0.62 24.37
N SER A 230 10.47 1.26 25.55
CA SER A 230 9.37 1.17 26.52
C SER A 230 8.02 1.64 25.98
N CYS A 231 8.02 2.54 24.99
CA CYS A 231 6.79 3.00 24.33
C CYS A 231 6.04 1.90 23.56
N MET A 232 6.67 0.73 23.36
CA MET A 232 6.05 -0.43 22.72
C MET A 232 5.11 -1.19 23.65
N ALA A 233 5.24 -1.02 24.96
CA ALA A 233 4.30 -1.60 25.91
C ALA A 233 2.87 -1.10 25.59
N ASP A 234 1.92 -2.02 25.49
CA ASP A 234 0.50 -1.76 25.25
C ASP A 234 0.13 -1.19 23.86
N ARG A 235 1.03 -1.30 22.86
CA ARG A 235 0.71 -0.90 21.49
C ARG A 235 -0.14 -1.96 20.79
N VAL A 236 -1.42 -1.63 20.63
CA VAL A 236 -2.36 -2.36 19.77
C VAL A 236 -2.85 -1.41 18.69
N ALA A 237 -2.91 -1.91 17.45
CA ALA A 237 -3.49 -1.16 16.35
C ALA A 237 -4.95 -0.79 16.68
N ASN A 238 -5.18 0.50 16.94
CA ASN A 238 -6.53 1.03 17.03
C ASN A 238 -7.07 1.20 15.60
N LEU A 239 -8.26 0.67 15.33
CA LEU A 239 -9.01 0.84 14.07
C LEU A 239 -10.27 1.70 14.26
N THR A 240 -10.37 2.40 15.38
CA THR A 240 -11.48 3.29 15.68
C THR A 240 -11.35 4.56 14.87
N LEU A 241 -12.29 4.77 13.95
CA LEU A 241 -12.43 6.01 13.21
C LEU A 241 -12.90 7.14 14.15
N SER A 242 -12.14 8.22 14.25
CA SER A 242 -12.56 9.41 15.00
C SER A 242 -13.67 10.14 14.25
N SER A 243 -14.55 10.84 14.97
CA SER A 243 -15.62 11.62 14.34
C SER A 243 -15.09 12.71 13.41
N SER A 244 -13.93 13.30 13.72
CA SER A 244 -13.29 14.28 12.86
C SER A 244 -12.83 13.68 11.53
N LEU A 245 -12.14 12.53 11.57
CA LEU A 245 -11.69 11.86 10.37
C LEU A 245 -12.86 11.25 9.59
N SER A 246 -13.94 10.86 10.29
CA SER A 246 -15.18 10.43 9.65
C SER A 246 -15.84 11.56 8.87
N GLU A 247 -15.96 12.75 9.48
CA GLU A 247 -16.49 13.94 8.81
C GLU A 247 -15.64 14.31 7.59
N GLU A 248 -14.32 14.25 7.73
CA GLU A 248 -13.38 14.62 6.66
C GLU A 248 -13.46 13.69 5.44
N ILE A 249 -13.54 12.37 5.66
CA ILE A 249 -13.55 11.37 4.57
C ILE A 249 -14.96 11.15 4.01
N PHE A 250 -15.96 11.04 4.90
CA PHE A 250 -17.30 10.58 4.56
C PHE A 250 -18.35 11.71 4.57
N GLY A 251 -17.97 12.95 4.92
CA GLY A 251 -18.92 14.06 5.04
C GLY A 251 -19.90 13.91 6.20
N ALA A 252 -19.65 12.96 7.12
CA ALA A 252 -20.48 12.76 8.31
C ALA A 252 -19.69 12.11 9.47
N SER A 253 -19.91 12.66 10.65
CA SER A 253 -19.26 12.27 11.92
C SER A 253 -19.64 10.89 12.45
N ASN A 254 -20.79 10.35 12.04
CA ASN A 254 -21.31 9.04 12.46
C ASN A 254 -21.91 8.30 11.28
N ILE A 255 -21.16 7.38 10.69
CA ILE A 255 -21.68 6.44 9.70
C ILE A 255 -22.12 5.17 10.42
N ASP A 256 -23.39 4.81 10.29
CA ASP A 256 -23.88 3.53 10.81
C ASP A 256 -23.15 2.39 10.09
N LYS A 257 -22.26 1.71 10.83
CA LYS A 257 -21.47 0.57 10.33
C LYS A 257 -22.31 -0.70 10.19
N GLY A 258 -23.54 -0.71 10.70
CA GLY A 258 -24.37 -1.90 10.70
C GLY A 258 -25.84 -1.66 10.98
N GLN A 259 -26.59 -1.22 9.96
CA GLN A 259 -27.91 -1.79 9.64
C GLN A 259 -28.14 -1.78 8.13
N SER A 260 -28.53 -2.93 7.58
CA SER A 260 -29.35 -2.99 6.37
C SER A 260 -30.75 -2.62 6.81
N ASN A 261 -31.09 -1.33 6.77
CA ASN A 261 -32.49 -0.94 6.86
C ASN A 261 -33.16 -1.37 5.56
N ARG A 262 -33.68 -2.61 5.55
CA ARG A 262 -34.80 -2.97 4.67
C ARG A 262 -36.04 -2.23 5.15
N SER A 263 -36.05 -0.92 4.94
CA SER A 263 -37.27 -0.13 4.95
C SER A 263 -37.96 -0.40 3.62
N ASN A 264 -39.01 -1.21 3.66
CA ASN A 264 -39.95 -1.35 2.57
C ASN A 264 -40.49 0.03 2.17
N SER A 265 -40.02 0.58 1.05
CA SER A 265 -40.71 1.67 0.37
C SER A 265 -40.49 1.57 -1.14
N GLY A 266 -41.53 1.06 -1.82
CA GLY A 266 -41.74 1.26 -3.25
C GLY A 266 -40.85 0.44 -4.17
N ALA A 267 -41.41 -0.61 -4.76
CA ALA A 267 -40.80 -1.28 -5.91
C ALA A 267 -40.63 -0.28 -7.06
N SER A 268 -39.41 0.26 -7.21
CA SER A 268 -38.93 0.84 -8.46
C SER A 268 -38.22 -0.27 -9.24
N THR A 269 -38.66 -0.47 -10.49
CA THR A 269 -38.27 -1.54 -11.40
C THR A 269 -36.83 -1.40 -11.93
N ARG A 270 -35.87 -1.08 -11.07
CA ARG A 270 -34.42 -1.04 -11.33
C ARG A 270 -33.61 -2.01 -10.44
N LEU A 271 -34.29 -2.85 -9.66
CA LEU A 271 -33.64 -3.64 -8.59
C LEU A 271 -32.94 -4.94 -9.03
N THR A 272 -33.08 -5.39 -10.28
CA THR A 272 -32.65 -6.76 -10.65
C THR A 272 -31.27 -6.86 -11.31
N LEU A 273 -30.62 -5.73 -11.66
CA LEU A 273 -29.27 -5.74 -12.25
C LEU A 273 -28.16 -5.29 -11.29
N PHE A 274 -28.50 -4.51 -10.25
CA PHE A 274 -27.50 -3.86 -9.38
C PHE A 274 -26.97 -4.76 -8.25
N ALA A 275 -27.78 -5.68 -7.73
CA ALA A 275 -27.34 -6.61 -6.67
C ALA A 275 -26.21 -7.55 -7.13
N PHE A 276 -26.12 -7.87 -8.42
CA PHE A 276 -25.03 -8.69 -8.97
C PHE A 276 -23.68 -7.94 -9.04
N VAL A 277 -23.69 -6.61 -9.07
CA VAL A 277 -22.48 -5.79 -9.28
C VAL A 277 -21.72 -5.51 -7.97
N CYS A 278 -22.41 -5.46 -6.83
CA CYS A 278 -21.77 -5.18 -5.52
C CYS A 278 -21.20 -6.43 -4.84
N ILE A 279 -21.72 -7.63 -5.14
CA ILE A 279 -21.15 -8.90 -4.64
C ILE A 279 -19.85 -9.27 -5.40
N ALA A 280 -19.72 -8.84 -6.66
CA ALA A 280 -18.54 -9.12 -7.50
C ALA A 280 -17.24 -8.43 -7.02
N ILE A 281 -17.31 -7.41 -6.15
CA ILE A 281 -16.12 -6.76 -5.55
C ILE A 281 -15.39 -7.73 -4.61
N PHE A 282 -16.07 -8.73 -4.05
CA PHE A 282 -15.52 -9.60 -3.01
C PHE A 282 -15.51 -11.09 -3.36
N LEU A 283 -16.12 -11.51 -4.48
CA LEU A 283 -16.29 -12.93 -4.85
C LEU A 283 -15.24 -13.50 -5.82
N VAL A 284 -14.23 -12.73 -6.23
CA VAL A 284 -13.08 -13.29 -6.96
C VAL A 284 -11.91 -13.41 -5.98
N ALA A 285 -11.98 -14.46 -5.16
CA ALA A 285 -10.84 -15.07 -4.51
C ALA A 285 -10.31 -16.20 -5.38
#